data_AF-A0AAQ3S2Y1-F1
#
_entry.id   AF-A0AAQ3S2Y1-F1
#
_cell.length_a   1.000
_cell.length_b   1.000
_cell.length_c   1.000
_cell.angle_alpha   90.00
_cell.angle_beta   90.00
_cell.angle_gamma   90.00
#
_symmetry.space_group_name_H-M   'P 1'
#
loop_
_entity.id
_entity.type
_entity.pdbx_description
1 polymer ?
#
loop_
_entity_poly.entity_id
_entity_poly.type
_entity_poly.pdbx_seq_one_letter_code
_entity_poly.pdbx_strand_id
1 'polypeptide(L)'
;MFGITRMYTVWTWHGEVLDQPMTSQGTNYVEEWMSDHLEDMIHDVGEDNFRRANLYDSLINDSEQPLYPGCTNFTRLSATLKLFTLKARNEWTNKSFMELLELLKEMLP
;
A
#
# COMPACT_ATOMS: atom_id res chain seq x y z
N MET A 1 5.42 33.01 26.07
CA MET A 1 5.39 32.63 24.65
C MET A 1 6.76 32.05 24.34
N PHE A 2 6.90 30.73 24.41
CA PHE A 2 8.18 30.08 24.15
C PHE A 2 8.22 29.68 22.68
N GLY A 3 9.11 30.33 21.93
CA GLY A 3 9.43 29.98 20.55
C GLY A 3 10.66 29.06 20.48
N ILE A 4 10.90 28.53 19.29
CA ILE A 4 12.04 27.65 18.98
C ILE A 4 13.35 28.39 19.31
N THR A 5 14.21 27.76 20.12
CA THR A 5 15.51 28.30 20.53
C THR A 5 16.38 28.53 19.31
N ARG A 6 17.01 29.71 19.20
CA ARG A 6 17.84 30.14 18.04
C ARG A 6 19.04 29.22 17.73
N MET A 7 19.35 28.27 18.62
CA MET A 7 20.44 27.30 18.49
C MET A 7 19.96 25.93 17.97
N TYR A 8 18.66 25.77 17.77
CA TYR A 8 18.09 24.57 17.15
C TYR A 8 18.18 24.71 15.62
N THR A 9 19.38 24.44 15.09
CA THR A 9 19.68 24.55 13.65
C THR A 9 19.81 23.20 12.95
N VAL A 10 19.73 22.09 13.70
CA VAL A 10 19.89 20.73 13.15
C VAL A 10 18.61 19.95 13.42
N TRP A 11 17.97 19.50 12.34
CA TRP A 11 16.70 18.77 12.42
C TRP A 11 16.96 17.26 12.43
N THR A 12 17.56 16.77 13.52
CA THR A 12 18.02 15.37 13.65
C THR A 12 16.90 14.34 13.45
N TRP A 13 15.65 14.70 13.79
CA TRP A 13 14.47 13.83 13.63
C TRP A 13 13.87 13.87 12.22
N HIS A 14 14.39 14.71 11.32
CA HIS A 14 13.95 14.85 9.94
C HIS A 14 15.04 14.49 8.91
N GLY A 15 16.11 13.82 9.35
CA GLY A 15 17.10 13.23 8.46
C GLY A 15 18.25 14.16 8.03
N GLU A 16 18.40 15.33 8.63
CA GLU A 16 19.63 16.12 8.47
C GLU A 16 20.79 15.43 9.22
N VAL A 17 21.80 14.99 8.48
CA VAL A 17 23.00 14.34 9.03
C VAL A 17 24.11 15.38 9.16
N LEU A 18 24.74 15.44 10.34
CA LEU A 18 25.98 16.18 10.55
C LEU A 18 27.10 15.49 9.77
N ASP A 19 27.72 16.20 8.85
CA ASP A 19 28.86 15.68 8.08
C ASP A 19 30.05 15.45 9.04
N GLN A 20 30.19 14.23 9.53
CA GLN A 20 31.35 13.75 10.29
C GLN A 20 32.04 12.62 9.52
N PRO A 21 33.38 12.58 9.52
CA PRO A 21 34.15 11.78 8.58
C PRO A 21 33.94 10.29 8.82
N MET A 22 33.56 9.58 7.75
CA MET A 22 33.29 8.15 7.74
C MET A 22 34.53 7.34 8.11
N THR A 23 34.45 6.57 9.20
CA THR A 23 35.32 5.41 9.46
C THR A 23 34.62 4.13 9.02
N SER A 24 35.29 3.39 8.14
CA SER A 24 34.82 2.26 7.33
C SER A 24 34.69 0.93 8.10
N GLN A 25 33.97 0.92 9.22
CA GLN A 25 33.67 -0.30 9.99
C GLN A 25 32.16 -0.58 10.17
N GLY A 26 31.29 0.29 9.65
CA GLY A 26 29.86 0.26 9.98
C GLY A 26 29.01 -0.80 9.27
N THR A 27 29.47 -1.45 8.20
CA THR A 27 28.57 -2.28 7.37
C THR A 27 28.15 -3.58 8.03
N ASN A 28 29.07 -4.28 8.72
CA ASN A 28 28.77 -5.57 9.36
C ASN A 28 27.86 -5.41 10.59
N TYR A 29 28.06 -4.36 11.40
CA TYR A 29 27.25 -4.12 12.59
C TYR A 29 25.82 -3.67 12.25
N VAL A 30 25.65 -2.95 11.15
CA VAL A 30 24.34 -2.47 10.70
C VAL A 30 23.51 -3.62 10.12
N GLU A 31 24.10 -4.53 9.34
CA GLU A 31 23.38 -5.72 8.84
C GLU A 31 22.95 -6.68 9.96
N GLU A 32 23.82 -6.95 10.93
CA GLU A 32 23.52 -7.84 12.07
C GLU A 32 22.46 -7.24 13.00
N TRP A 33 22.55 -5.93 13.27
CA TRP A 33 21.54 -5.21 14.06
C TRP A 33 20.18 -5.15 13.35
N MET A 34 20.17 -4.88 12.04
CA MET A 34 18.94 -4.85 11.25
C MET A 34 18.26 -6.23 11.17
N SER A 35 19.03 -7.32 11.18
CA SER A 35 18.49 -8.69 11.21
C SER A 35 17.80 -8.98 12.55
N ASP A 36 18.45 -8.64 13.67
CA ASP A 36 17.95 -8.95 15.01
C ASP A 36 16.76 -8.06 15.44
N HIS A 37 16.61 -6.86 14.87
CA HIS A 37 15.54 -5.92 15.21
C HIS A 37 14.45 -5.82 14.13
N LEU A 38 14.55 -6.62 13.06
CA LEU A 38 13.55 -6.63 11.99
C LEU A 38 12.16 -7.00 12.52
N GLU A 39 12.10 -7.98 13.43
CA GLU A 39 10.86 -8.45 14.02
C GLU A 39 10.21 -7.38 14.92
N ASP A 40 11.02 -6.63 15.67
CA ASP A 40 10.57 -5.52 16.54
C ASP A 40 10.05 -4.34 15.71
N MET A 41 10.73 -3.98 14.61
CA MET A 41 10.22 -2.99 13.66
C MET A 41 8.94 -3.44 12.95
N ILE A 42 8.81 -4.73 12.61
CA ILE A 42 7.55 -5.28 12.07
C ILE A 42 6.43 -5.16 13.11
N HIS A 43 6.73 -5.39 14.40
CA HIS A 43 5.78 -5.22 15.48
C HIS A 43 5.35 -3.76 15.67
N ASP A 44 6.28 -2.81 15.61
CA ASP A 44 6.02 -1.37 15.69
C ASP A 44 5.17 -0.85 14.53
N VAL A 45 5.41 -1.39 13.33
CA VAL A 45 4.62 -1.10 12.13
C VAL A 45 3.22 -1.73 12.23
N GLY A 46 3.08 -2.84 12.95
CA GLY A 46 1.83 -3.54 13.19
C GLY A 46 1.34 -4.34 11.98
N GLU A 47 0.73 -5.49 12.26
CA GLU A 47 0.20 -6.40 11.23
C GLU A 47 -0.81 -5.70 10.30
N ASP A 48 -1.62 -4.79 10.85
CA ASP A 48 -2.59 -4.00 10.10
C ASP A 48 -1.94 -3.10 9.04
N ASN A 49 -0.77 -2.53 9.32
CA ASN A 49 -0.10 -1.68 8.35
C ASN A 49 0.49 -2.49 7.18
N PHE A 50 1.05 -3.67 7.48
CA PHE A 50 1.48 -4.61 6.45
C PHE A 50 0.30 -5.07 5.58
N ARG A 51 -0.83 -5.41 6.20
CA ARG A 51 -2.05 -5.77 5.47
C ARG A 51 -2.54 -4.64 4.59
N ARG A 52 -2.52 -3.40 5.06
CA ARG A 52 -2.88 -2.22 4.26
C ARG A 52 -1.93 -1.97 3.10
N ALA A 53 -0.61 -2.11 3.30
CA ALA A 53 0.37 -1.99 2.23
C ALA A 53 0.12 -3.04 1.13
N ASN A 54 -0.08 -4.29 1.51
CA ASN A 54 -0.41 -5.36 0.56
C ASN A 54 -1.73 -5.12 -0.19
N LEU A 55 -2.76 -4.60 0.50
CA LEU A 55 -4.02 -4.20 -0.14
C LEU A 55 -3.83 -3.05 -1.13
N TYR A 56 -3.00 -2.07 -0.78
CA TYR A 56 -2.68 -0.94 -1.64
C TYR A 56 -1.98 -1.41 -2.92
N ASP A 57 -0.97 -2.27 -2.80
CA ASP A 57 -0.25 -2.83 -3.94
C ASP A 57 -1.18 -3.62 -4.87
N SER A 58 -2.10 -4.41 -4.29
CA SER A 58 -3.12 -5.13 -5.06
C SER A 58 -4.07 -4.19 -5.81
N LEU A 59 -4.47 -3.08 -5.18
CA LEU A 59 -5.34 -2.08 -5.80
C LEU A 59 -4.64 -1.37 -6.95
N ILE A 60 -3.36 -1.01 -6.79
CA ILE A 60 -2.56 -0.42 -7.86
C ILE A 60 -2.46 -1.40 -9.02
N ASN A 61 -2.10 -2.66 -8.77
CA ASN A 61 -2.07 -3.68 -9.80
C ASN A 61 -3.43 -3.80 -10.54
N ASP A 62 -4.54 -3.90 -9.80
CA ASP A 62 -5.87 -3.99 -10.42
C ASP A 62 -6.30 -2.72 -11.16
N SER A 63 -5.74 -1.56 -10.80
CA SER A 63 -5.99 -0.30 -11.48
C SER A 63 -5.34 -0.24 -12.86
N GLU A 64 -4.21 -0.93 -13.05
CA GLU A 64 -3.45 -0.95 -14.31
C GLU A 64 -3.84 -2.11 -15.21
N GLN A 65 -4.30 -3.24 -14.64
CA GLN A 65 -4.66 -4.42 -15.41
C GLN A 65 -5.99 -4.22 -16.15
N PRO A 66 -6.06 -4.45 -17.48
CA PRO A 66 -7.32 -4.44 -18.21
C PRO A 66 -8.26 -5.54 -17.70
N LEU A 67 -9.57 -5.35 -17.85
CA LEU A 67 -10.57 -6.33 -17.35
C LEU A 67 -10.39 -7.72 -17.97
N TYR A 68 -10.05 -7.77 -19.26
CA TYR A 68 -9.67 -8.95 -20.03
C TYR A 68 -8.69 -8.50 -21.13
N PRO A 69 -7.92 -9.41 -21.76
CA PRO A 69 -6.94 -9.04 -22.78
C PRO A 69 -7.55 -8.22 -23.92
N GLY A 70 -6.97 -7.03 -24.18
CA GLY A 70 -7.46 -6.10 -25.21
C GLY A 70 -8.63 -5.20 -24.79
N CYS A 71 -9.11 -5.28 -23.55
CA CYS A 71 -10.11 -4.35 -23.05
C CYS A 71 -9.50 -2.95 -22.83
N THR A 72 -9.95 -1.95 -23.58
CA THR A 72 -9.46 -0.57 -23.48
C THR A 72 -10.37 0.33 -22.64
N ASN A 73 -11.61 -0.09 -22.39
CA ASN A 73 -12.63 0.72 -21.71
C ASN A 73 -12.63 0.53 -20.19
N PHE A 74 -12.13 -0.60 -19.70
CA PHE A 74 -12.18 -0.96 -18.28
C PHE A 74 -10.92 -1.67 -17.82
N THR A 75 -10.43 -1.26 -16.65
CA THR A 75 -9.48 -2.00 -15.82
C THR A 75 -10.20 -2.83 -14.76
N ARG A 76 -9.54 -3.84 -14.17
CA ARG A 76 -10.14 -4.72 -13.15
C ARG A 76 -10.75 -3.91 -12.00
N LEU A 77 -10.01 -2.92 -11.49
CA LEU A 77 -10.49 -2.04 -10.43
C LEU A 77 -11.69 -1.19 -10.89
N SER A 78 -11.60 -0.57 -12.07
CA SER A 78 -12.67 0.30 -12.57
C SER A 78 -13.98 -0.46 -12.83
N ALA A 79 -13.90 -1.70 -13.32
CA ALA A 79 -15.05 -2.56 -13.52
C ALA A 79 -15.69 -2.95 -12.18
N THR A 80 -14.86 -3.35 -11.22
CA THR A 80 -15.29 -3.73 -9.86
C THR A 80 -16.03 -2.58 -9.19
N LEU A 81 -15.44 -1.38 -9.17
CA LEU A 81 -16.06 -0.20 -8.58
C LEU A 81 -17.39 0.16 -9.24
N LYS A 82 -17.47 0.08 -10.57
CA LYS A 82 -18.72 0.34 -11.30
C LYS A 82 -19.80 -0.70 -10.98
N LEU A 83 -19.45 -1.98 -10.88
CA LEU A 83 -20.38 -3.05 -10.50
C LEU A 83 -20.90 -2.86 -9.07
N PHE A 84 -20.02 -2.51 -8.12
CA PHE A 84 -20.45 -2.22 -6.75
C PHE A 84 -21.32 -0.97 -6.66
N THR A 85 -20.98 0.08 -7.41
CA THR A 85 -21.81 1.29 -7.50
C THR A 85 -23.19 0.97 -8.06
N LEU A 86 -23.26 0.14 -9.12
CA LEU A 86 -24.51 -0.31 -9.72
C LEU A 86 -25.33 -1.14 -8.72
N LYS A 87 -24.68 -2.06 -7.98
CA LYS A 87 -25.32 -2.87 -6.95
C LYS A 87 -25.95 -1.99 -5.87
N ALA A 88 -25.17 -1.05 -5.31
CA ALA A 88 -25.61 -0.19 -4.23
C ALA A 88 -26.76 0.72 -4.69
N ARG A 89 -26.63 1.34 -5.88
CA ARG A 89 -27.64 2.25 -6.42
C ARG A 89 -28.98 1.57 -6.71
N ASN A 90 -28.96 0.30 -7.09
CA ASN A 90 -30.17 -0.44 -7.44
C ASN A 90 -30.61 -1.44 -6.36
N GLU A 91 -30.01 -1.36 -5.17
CA GLU A 91 -30.33 -2.23 -4.02
C GLU A 91 -30.33 -3.72 -4.38
N TRP A 92 -29.42 -4.13 -5.27
CA TRP A 92 -29.37 -5.51 -5.72
C TRP A 92 -29.03 -6.43 -4.55
N THR A 93 -29.84 -7.48 -4.39
CA THR A 93 -29.59 -8.50 -3.38
C THR A 93 -28.21 -9.13 -3.60
N ASN A 94 -27.56 -9.59 -2.52
CA ASN A 94 -26.29 -10.29 -2.65
C ASN A 94 -26.41 -11.54 -3.50
N LYS A 95 -27.53 -12.28 -3.36
CA LYS A 95 -27.81 -13.48 -4.14
C LYS A 95 -27.82 -13.20 -5.65
N SER A 96 -28.70 -12.29 -6.10
CA SER A 96 -28.84 -11.97 -7.52
C SER A 96 -27.58 -11.34 -8.12
N PHE A 97 -26.83 -10.57 -7.33
CA PHE A 97 -25.57 -10.00 -7.79
C PHE A 97 -24.48 -11.07 -7.97
N MET A 98 -24.38 -12.04 -7.05
CA MET A 98 -23.43 -13.15 -7.21
C MET A 98 -23.77 -14.00 -8.43
N GLU A 99 -25.06 -14.33 -8.66
CA GLU A 99 -25.50 -15.05 -9.86
C GLU A 99 -25.11 -14.31 -11.15
N LEU A 100 -25.24 -12.98 -11.18
CA LEU A 100 -24.78 -12.17 -12.30
C LEU A 100 -23.25 -12.24 -12.49
N LEU A 101 -22.48 -12.16 -11.40
CA LEU A 101 -21.01 -12.21 -11.48
C LEU A 101 -20.52 -13.55 -12.02
N GLU A 102 -21.15 -14.67 -11.63
CA GLU A 102 -20.83 -15.99 -12.19
C GLU A 102 -21.13 -16.04 -13.69
N LEU A 103 -22.28 -15.51 -14.11
CA LEU A 103 -22.61 -15.42 -15.54
C LEU A 103 -21.61 -14.57 -16.32
N LEU A 104 -21.22 -13.41 -15.78
CA LEU A 104 -20.22 -12.54 -16.40
C LEU A 104 -18.86 -13.23 -16.53
N LYS A 105 -18.48 -14.05 -15.54
CA LYS A 105 -17.24 -14.84 -15.59
C LYS A 105 -17.26 -15.87 -16.72
N GLU A 106 -18.42 -16.45 -17.04
CA GLU A 106 -18.57 -17.40 -18.16
C GLU A 106 -18.61 -16.71 -19.54
N MET A 107 -19.12 -15.47 -19.61
CA MET A 107 -19.20 -14.67 -20.84
C MET A 107 -17.88 -13.93 -21.17
N LEU A 108 -17.14 -13.64 -20.11
CA LEU A 108 -15.73 -13.23 -20.02
C LEU A 108 -14.74 -13.96 -20.94
N PRO A 109 -14.01 -13.35 -21.90
CA PRO A 109 -12.86 -14.04 -22.51
C PRO A 109 -11.71 -14.28 -21.53
#